data_AF-A0A537HCB7-F1
#
_entry.id   AF-A0A537HCB7-F1
#
_cell.length_a   1.000
_cell.length_b   1.000
_cell.length_c   1.000
_cell.angle_alpha   90.00
_cell.angle_beta   90.00
_cell.angle_gamma   90.00
#
_symmetry.space_group_name_H-M   'P 1'
#
loop_
_entity.id
_entity.type
_entity.pdbx_description
1 polymer ?
#
loop_
_entity_poly.entity_id
_entity_poly.type
_entity_poly.pdbx_seq_one_letter_code
_entity_poly.pdbx_strand_id
1 'polypeptide(L)'
;MLSIALLVSLAIFVVTVQVAPALAEHQGLETSDEHNEVQQVTFHVDLTGSQQVGPVTTDAFGLAMVRLIDNGTAISFRVIICDIINVTASLIHVGA
;
A
#
# COMPACT_ATOMS: atom_id res chain seq x y z
N MET A 1 14.36 53.00 -26.17
CA MET A 1 13.94 51.69 -25.63
C MET A 1 12.68 51.95 -24.82
N LEU A 2 11.54 51.61 -25.43
CA LEU A 2 10.18 51.81 -24.93
C LEU A 2 9.78 50.56 -24.13
N SER A 3 9.27 50.71 -22.91
CA SER A 3 7.92 50.27 -22.53
C SER A 3 7.77 50.13 -21.01
N ILE A 4 6.90 50.98 -20.46
CA ILE A 4 6.17 50.78 -19.21
C ILE A 4 5.04 49.77 -19.49
N ALA A 5 4.51 49.17 -18.41
CA ALA A 5 3.33 48.30 -18.34
C ALA A 5 3.66 46.80 -18.55
N LEU A 6 3.02 45.85 -17.88
CA LEU A 6 1.74 45.85 -17.21
C LEU A 6 1.67 44.57 -16.34
N LEU A 7 1.06 44.65 -15.15
CA LEU A 7 0.51 43.50 -14.43
C LEU A 7 -0.45 42.73 -15.36
N VAL A 8 -0.20 41.44 -15.60
CA VAL A 8 -1.22 40.55 -16.20
C VAL A 8 -1.19 39.26 -15.38
N SER A 9 -1.97 39.24 -14.31
CA SER A 9 -3.30 38.61 -14.25
C SER A 9 -3.23 37.08 -14.29
N LEU A 10 -3.37 36.52 -13.10
CA LEU A 10 -3.82 35.18 -12.79
C LEU A 10 -4.97 34.74 -13.72
N ALA A 11 -4.85 33.57 -14.32
CA ALA A 11 -5.97 32.82 -14.87
C ALA A 11 -5.81 31.36 -14.47
N ILE A 12 -6.40 31.00 -13.32
CA ILE A 12 -6.59 29.61 -12.92
C ILE A 12 -7.64 29.04 -13.87
N PHE A 13 -7.24 28.15 -14.77
CA PHE A 13 -8.20 27.38 -15.57
C PHE A 13 -8.80 26.29 -14.67
N VAL A 14 -9.87 26.64 -13.96
CA VAL A 14 -10.75 25.66 -13.30
C VAL A 14 -11.65 25.09 -14.40
N VAL A 15 -11.34 23.88 -14.87
CA VAL A 15 -12.28 23.12 -15.70
C VAL A 15 -13.28 22.44 -14.77
N THR A 16 -14.48 22.99 -14.70
CA THR A 16 -15.61 22.35 -14.04
C THR A 16 -16.26 21.36 -15.00
N VAL A 17 -16.05 20.06 -14.81
CA VAL A 17 -16.90 19.04 -15.44
C VAL A 17 -18.20 18.99 -14.64
N GLN A 18 -19.26 19.57 -15.18
CA GLN A 18 -20.61 19.44 -14.63
C GLN A 18 -21.34 18.32 -15.37
N VAL A 19 -21.64 17.23 -14.66
CA VAL A 19 -22.67 16.27 -15.08
C VAL A 19 -23.87 16.50 -14.18
N ALA A 20 -25.00 16.91 -14.78
CA ALA A 20 -26.26 17.16 -14.09
C ALA A 20 -26.94 15.85 -13.63
N PRO A 21 -27.84 15.90 -12.63
CA PRO A 21 -28.15 14.77 -11.76
C PRO A 21 -29.31 13.92 -12.28
N ALA A 22 -29.25 12.60 -12.07
CA ALA A 22 -30.44 11.77 -12.04
C ALA A 22 -30.96 11.71 -10.59
N LEU A 23 -32.10 12.37 -10.40
CA LEU A 23 -32.81 12.57 -9.14
C LEU A 23 -33.39 11.26 -8.58
N ALA A 24 -32.93 10.83 -7.40
CA ALA A 24 -33.77 10.21 -6.38
C ALA A 24 -33.06 10.26 -5.02
N GLU A 25 -33.70 11.01 -4.12
CA GLU A 25 -33.28 11.42 -2.79
C GLU A 25 -33.33 10.26 -1.79
N HIS A 26 -32.20 9.98 -1.12
CA HIS A 26 -32.25 9.51 0.25
C HIS A 26 -31.28 10.34 1.10
N GLN A 27 -31.86 11.08 2.03
CA GLN A 27 -31.23 12.02 2.93
C GLN A 27 -30.24 11.30 3.86
N GLY A 28 -29.05 11.86 4.08
CA GLY A 28 -28.24 11.44 5.22
C GLY A 28 -26.75 11.74 5.13
N LEU A 29 -26.39 12.95 5.57
CA LEU A 29 -25.13 13.29 6.21
C LEU A 29 -23.85 13.19 5.36
N GLU A 30 -23.50 14.34 4.76
CA GLU A 30 -22.11 14.65 4.42
C GLU A 30 -21.31 14.70 5.72
N THR A 31 -20.54 13.64 5.98
CA THR A 31 -19.36 13.74 6.83
C THR A 31 -18.17 13.84 5.88
N SER A 32 -17.54 15.02 5.83
CA SER A 32 -16.14 15.12 5.46
C SER A 32 -15.35 14.32 6.48
N ASP A 33 -15.29 13.02 6.29
CA ASP A 33 -14.31 12.17 6.92
C ASP A 33 -13.17 12.08 5.91
N GLU A 34 -12.21 13.01 6.00
CA GLU A 34 -10.83 12.72 5.61
C GLU A 34 -10.32 11.64 6.58
N HIS A 35 -10.92 10.46 6.52
CA HIS A 35 -10.35 9.28 7.14
C HIS A 35 -9.08 9.02 6.35
N ASN A 36 -7.96 9.37 6.96
CA ASN A 36 -6.65 8.84 6.61
C ASN A 36 -6.73 7.34 6.88
N GLU A 37 -7.45 6.63 6.02
CA GLU A 37 -7.69 5.21 6.13
C GLU A 37 -6.35 4.58 5.81
N VAL A 38 -5.61 4.27 6.88
CA VAL A 38 -4.35 3.57 6.81
C VAL A 38 -4.65 2.23 6.18
N GLN A 39 -4.52 2.15 4.86
CA GLN A 39 -4.83 0.95 4.11
C GLN A 39 -3.98 -0.18 4.69
N GLN A 40 -4.65 -1.08 5.39
CA GLN A 40 -4.02 -2.20 6.05
C GLN A 40 -3.58 -3.18 4.98
N VAL A 41 -2.32 -3.08 4.54
CA VAL A 41 -1.77 -4.00 3.56
C VAL A 41 -1.31 -5.28 4.25
N THR A 42 -1.81 -6.42 3.79
CA THR A 42 -1.37 -7.74 4.23
C THR A 42 -0.81 -8.52 3.05
N PHE A 43 0.42 -9.01 3.19
CA PHE A 43 1.11 -9.85 2.23
C PHE A 43 1.08 -11.30 2.70
N HIS A 44 0.83 -12.20 1.77
CA HIS A 44 0.96 -13.64 1.96
C HIS A 44 2.15 -14.12 1.15
N VAL A 45 3.09 -14.80 1.81
CA VAL A 45 4.35 -15.24 1.22
C VAL A 45 4.51 -16.73 1.45
N ASP A 46 4.46 -17.51 0.38
CA ASP A 46 4.80 -18.93 0.42
C ASP A 46 6.30 -19.09 0.61
N LEU A 47 6.71 -19.92 1.55
CA LEU A 47 8.11 -20.18 1.88
C LEU A 47 8.52 -21.55 1.33
N THR A 48 9.55 -21.57 0.49
CA THR A 48 10.12 -22.79 -0.08
C THR A 48 11.65 -22.74 -0.09
N GLY A 49 12.29 -23.90 -0.12
CA GLY A 49 13.76 -23.98 -0.17
C GLY A 49 14.39 -23.30 -1.39
N SER A 50 13.64 -23.10 -2.48
CA SER A 50 14.14 -22.45 -3.70
C SER A 50 14.39 -20.95 -3.54
N GLN A 51 13.84 -20.32 -2.49
CA GLN A 51 13.97 -18.89 -2.20
C GLN A 51 15.21 -18.56 -1.36
N GLN A 52 15.98 -19.56 -0.92
CA GLN A 52 17.24 -19.37 -0.20
C GLN A 52 18.33 -18.84 -1.16
N VAL A 53 19.26 -18.04 -0.62
CA VAL A 53 20.50 -17.70 -1.35
C VAL A 53 21.37 -18.96 -1.38
N GLY A 54 21.40 -19.61 -2.54
CA GLY A 54 21.77 -21.01 -2.65
C GLY A 54 20.54 -21.88 -2.40
N PRO A 55 19.69 -22.08 -3.44
CA PRO A 55 18.48 -22.90 -3.34
C PRO A 55 18.74 -24.26 -2.70
N VAL A 56 17.89 -24.66 -1.76
CA VAL A 56 17.98 -25.93 -1.05
C VAL A 56 16.83 -26.85 -1.47
N THR A 57 17.14 -28.09 -1.86
CA THR A 57 16.13 -29.12 -2.04
C THR A 57 15.72 -29.66 -0.67
N THR A 58 14.45 -29.48 -0.32
CA THR A 58 13.88 -29.89 0.96
C THR A 58 12.37 -30.07 0.81
N ASP A 59 11.80 -30.92 1.67
CA ASP A 59 10.36 -31.07 1.82
C ASP A 59 9.75 -30.01 2.76
N ALA A 60 10.60 -29.19 3.41
CA ALA A 60 10.16 -28.08 4.25
C ALA A 60 9.47 -26.97 3.45
N PHE A 61 8.34 -26.50 3.97
CA PHE A 61 7.56 -25.40 3.38
C PHE A 61 6.89 -24.58 4.47
N GLY A 62 6.38 -23.41 4.12
CA GLY A 62 5.65 -22.57 5.05
C GLY A 62 4.86 -21.46 4.41
N LEU A 63 4.20 -20.68 5.27
CA LEU A 63 3.47 -19.48 4.92
C LEU A 63 3.86 -18.38 5.91
N ALA A 64 4.21 -17.20 5.38
CA ALA A 64 4.34 -15.99 6.16
C ALA A 64 3.19 -15.02 5.82
N MET A 65 2.55 -14.49 6.86
CA MET A 65 1.64 -13.36 6.77
C MET A 65 2.36 -12.14 7.31
N VAL A 66 2.47 -11.08 6.51
CA VAL A 66 3.11 -9.82 6.90
C VAL A 66 2.12 -8.69 6.73
N ARG A 67 1.87 -7.94 7.79
CA ARG A 67 0.96 -6.79 7.79
C ARG A 67 1.76 -5.52 8.02
N LEU A 68 1.54 -4.51 7.18
CA LEU A 68 1.97 -3.14 7.47
C LEU A 68 1.08 -2.55 8.57
N ILE A 69 1.73 -2.02 9.60
CA ILE A 69 1.10 -1.31 10.72
C ILE A 69 1.78 0.05 10.88
N ASP A 70 1.23 0.89 11.76
CA ASP A 70 1.78 2.22 12.08
C ASP A 70 2.10 3.06 10.83
N ASN A 71 1.10 3.20 9.94
CA ASN A 71 1.25 3.93 8.68
C ASN A 71 2.39 3.42 7.77
N GLY A 72 2.66 2.11 7.80
CA GLY A 72 3.71 1.49 7.00
C GLY A 72 5.12 1.63 7.58
N THR A 73 5.25 2.14 8.81
CA THR A 73 6.55 2.28 9.47
C THR A 73 6.94 1.08 10.33
N ALA A 74 6.00 0.17 10.59
CA ALA A 74 6.26 -1.08 11.29
C ALA A 74 5.54 -2.26 10.62
N ILE A 75 5.99 -3.47 10.95
CA ILE A 75 5.40 -4.71 10.46
C ILE A 75 5.00 -5.62 11.61
N SER A 76 3.84 -6.25 11.49
CA SER A 76 3.43 -7.40 12.30
C SER A 76 3.46 -8.63 11.41
N PHE A 77 4.09 -9.72 11.86
CA PHE A 77 4.20 -10.92 11.05
C PHE A 77 3.93 -12.20 11.84
N ARG A 78 3.47 -13.22 11.11
CA ARG A 78 3.36 -14.60 11.61
C ARG A 78 3.91 -15.54 10.56
N VAL A 79 4.78 -16.45 11.00
CA VAL A 79 5.35 -17.50 10.15
C VAL A 79 4.88 -18.86 10.67
N ILE A 80 4.39 -19.69 9.75
CA ILE A 80 4.00 -21.07 10.02
C ILE A 80 4.84 -21.93 9.08
N ILE A 81 5.57 -22.89 9.64
CA ILE A 81 6.49 -23.74 8.88
C ILE A 81 6.21 -25.20 9.23
N CYS A 82 6.30 -26.05 8.23
CA CYS A 82 6.15 -27.49 8.33
C CYS A 82 7.45 -28.18 7.90
N ASP A 83 7.67 -29.36 8.46
CA ASP A 83 8.79 -30.25 8.10
C ASP A 83 10.19 -29.61 8.22
N ILE A 84 10.35 -28.73 9.20
CA ILE A 84 11.62 -28.12 9.56
C ILE A 84 11.94 -28.44 11.02
N ILE A 85 13.17 -28.84 11.29
CA ILE A 85 13.68 -29.08 12.65
C ILE A 85 14.79 -28.08 12.96
N ASN A 86 14.95 -27.74 14.24
CA ASN A 86 16.00 -26.83 14.71
C ASN A 86 16.02 -25.49 13.96
N VAL A 87 14.87 -24.84 13.82
CA VAL A 87 14.76 -23.52 13.15
C VAL A 87 15.66 -22.51 13.85
N THR A 88 16.64 -21.97 13.13
CA THR A 88 17.62 -21.00 13.68
C THR A 88 17.44 -19.58 13.13
N ALA A 89 16.78 -19.40 11.99
CA ALA A 89 16.59 -18.10 11.36
C ALA A 89 15.35 -18.04 10.45
N SER A 90 14.83 -16.83 10.25
CA SER A 90 13.88 -16.45 9.21
C SER A 90 14.27 -15.05 8.72
N LEU A 91 14.50 -14.89 7.42
CA LEU A 91 15.05 -13.65 6.84
C LEU A 91 14.10 -13.06 5.79
N ILE A 92 14.08 -11.73 5.71
CA ILE A 92 13.43 -10.98 4.63
C ILE A 92 14.54 -10.38 3.77
N HIS A 93 14.53 -10.66 2.47
CA HIS A 93 15.51 -10.09 1.54
C HIS A 93 14.92 -8.86 0.85
N VAL A 94 15.73 -7.81 0.72
CA VAL A 94 15.39 -6.61 -0.05
C VAL A 94 16.12 -6.70 -1.39
N GLY A 95 15.38 -6.58 -2.50
CA GLY A 95 15.94 -6.47 -3.85
C GLY A 95 16.37 -7.77 -4.52
N ALA A 96 15.50 -8.80 -4.49
CA ALA A 96 15.69 -10.06 -5.23
C ALA A 96 15.38 -9.91 -6.73
#